data_AF-A0A1M6JDY4-F1
#
_entry.id   AF-A0A1M6JDY4-F1
#
_cell.length_a   1.000
_cell.length_b   1.000
_cell.length_c   1.000
_cell.angle_alpha   90.00
_cell.angle_beta   90.00
_cell.angle_gamma   90.00
#
_symmetry.space_group_name_H-M   'P 1'
#
loop_
_entity.id
_entity.type
_entity.pdbx_description
1 polymer ?
#
loop_
_entity_poly.entity_id
_entity_poly.type
_entity_poly.pdbx_seq_one_letter_code
_entity_poly.pdbx_strand_id
1 'polypeptide(L)' 'MSICEQCKEQGKKNSRSKPHEQLSKVGEQRIFKGVKSRRFEEQDYQCQTCAAKFTQSNNKNDLAWTLWQS' A
#
# COMPACT_ATOMS: atom_id res chain seq x y z
N MET A 1 -5.91 13.96 -11.19
CA MET A 1 -5.10 12.95 -11.90
C MET A 1 -5.94 11.68 -12.03
N SER A 2 -5.99 11.05 -13.19
CA SER A 2 -6.72 9.79 -13.37
C SER A 2 -5.86 8.61 -12.91
N ILE A 3 -6.36 7.84 -11.96
CA ILE A 3 -5.72 6.61 -11.48
C ILE A 3 -5.89 5.52 -12.55
N CYS A 4 -4.82 4.80 -12.87
CA CYS A 4 -4.90 3.71 -13.85
C CYS A 4 -5.80 2.57 -13.36
N GLU A 5 -6.32 1.77 -14.29
CA GLU A 5 -7.25 0.68 -13.94
C GLU A 5 -6.63 -0.33 -12.96
N GLN A 6 -5.35 -0.67 -13.15
CA GLN A 6 -4.61 -1.54 -12.24
C GLN A 6 -4.55 -0.98 -10.80
N CYS A 7 -4.40 0.34 -10.64
CA CYS A 7 -4.41 0.99 -9.34
C CYS A 7 -5.82 1.06 -8.73
N LYS A 8 -6.87 1.20 -9.54
CA LYS A 8 -8.27 1.09 -9.07
C LYS A 8 -8.56 -0.31 -8.54
N GLU A 9 -8.05 -1.34 -9.20
CA GLU A 9 -8.13 -2.71 -8.72
C GLU A 9 -7.26 -2.92 -7.48
N GLN A 10 -6.08 -2.30 -7.42
CA GLN A 10 -5.17 -2.40 -6.27
C GLN A 10 -5.85 -1.97 -4.97
N GLY A 11 -6.58 -0.85 -4.98
CA GLY A 11 -7.29 -0.35 -3.80
C GLY A 11 -8.39 -1.29 -3.27
N LYS A 12 -8.84 -2.26 -4.07
CA LYS A 12 -9.86 -3.25 -3.67
C LYS A 12 -9.25 -4.54 -3.12
N LYS A 13 -7.92 -4.70 -3.19
CA LYS A 13 -7.24 -5.93 -2.79
C LYS A 13 -7.09 -6.02 -1.27
N ASN A 14 -6.90 -7.24 -0.77
CA ASN A 14 -6.57 -7.49 0.62
C ASN A 14 -5.07 -7.32 0.91
N SER A 15 -4.68 -7.34 2.18
CA SER A 15 -3.30 -7.09 2.63
C SER A 15 -2.30 -8.17 2.20
N ARG A 16 -2.77 -9.37 1.83
CA ARG A 16 -1.94 -10.49 1.34
C ARG A 16 -1.72 -10.44 -0.17
N SER A 17 -2.45 -9.60 -0.88
CA SER A 17 -2.34 -9.51 -2.32
C SER A 17 -1.06 -8.78 -2.72
N LYS A 18 -0.46 -9.18 -3.83
CA LYS A 18 0.75 -8.54 -4.33
C LYS A 18 0.45 -7.19 -4.99
N PRO A 19 1.38 -6.21 -4.93
CA PRO A 19 1.33 -5.03 -5.80
C PRO A 19 1.28 -5.47 -7.26
N HIS A 20 0.57 -4.70 -8.10
CA HIS A 20 0.69 -4.90 -9.55
C HIS A 20 2.07 -4.45 -10.03
N GLU A 21 2.44 -4.95 -11.21
CA GLU A 21 3.73 -4.76 -11.88
C GLU A 21 4.22 -3.30 -12.00
N GLN A 22 3.31 -2.33 -12.09
CA GLN A 22 3.67 -0.91 -12.22
C GLN A 22 3.85 -0.20 -10.86
N LEU A 23 3.61 -0.87 -9.72
CA LEU A 23 3.87 -0.32 -8.38
C LEU A 23 5.30 -0.66 -7.94
N SER A 24 6.11 0.38 -7.78
CA SER A 24 7.47 0.26 -7.22
C SER A 24 7.48 0.70 -5.77
N LYS A 25 8.24 0.00 -4.92
CA LYS A 25 8.45 0.41 -3.53
C LYS A 25 9.13 1.78 -3.48
N VAL A 26 8.62 2.65 -2.63
CA VAL A 26 9.20 3.96 -2.36
C VAL A 26 9.55 4.04 -0.89
N GLY A 27 10.79 4.41 -0.59
CA GLY A 27 11.28 4.49 0.78
C GLY A 27 11.42 3.13 1.48
N GLU A 28 11.79 3.19 2.75
CA GLU A 28 12.01 2.02 3.59
C GLU A 28 10.70 1.52 4.20
N GLN A 29 10.67 0.22 4.49
CA GLN A 29 9.53 -0.41 5.16
C GLN A 29 9.46 0.07 6.62
N ARG A 30 8.32 0.63 7.00
CA ARG A 30 8.07 1.16 8.34
C ARG A 30 7.56 0.05 9.24
N ILE A 31 8.28 -0.26 10.32
CA ILE A 31 7.91 -1.33 11.26
C ILE A 31 7.37 -0.72 12.54
N PHE A 32 6.10 -0.96 12.83
CA PHE A 32 5.42 -0.49 14.03
C PHE A 32 5.30 -1.64 15.05
N LYS A 33 5.79 -1.40 16.27
CA LYS A 33 5.65 -2.35 17.39
C LYS A 33 4.42 -1.98 18.22
N GLY A 34 3.38 -2.82 18.18
CA GLY A 34 2.19 -2.65 19.01
C GLY A 34 2.36 -3.16 20.45
N VAL A 35 1.40 -2.81 21.31
CA VAL A 35 1.38 -3.09 22.77
C VAL A 35 1.40 -4.60 23.12
N LYS A 36 1.03 -5.49 22.20
CA LYS A 36 0.92 -6.96 22.44
C LYS A 36 1.86 -7.81 21.58
N SER A 37 3.08 -7.36 21.32
CA SER A 37 4.07 -8.05 20.45
C SER A 37 3.65 -8.24 18.99
N ARG A 38 2.47 -7.73 18.59
CA ARG A 38 2.07 -7.68 17.19
C ARG A 38 2.86 -6.55 16.53
N ARG A 39 3.76 -6.94 15.63
CA ARG A 39 4.43 -6.03 14.73
C ARG A 39 3.57 -5.92 13.48
N PHE A 40 3.32 -4.70 13.05
CA PHE A 40 2.77 -4.45 11.73
C PHE A 40 3.74 -3.60 10.93
N GLU A 41 3.68 -3.76 9.63
CA GLU A 41 4.62 -3.19 8.69
C GLU A 41 3.83 -2.43 7.63
N GLU A 42 4.34 -1.26 7.30
CA GLU A 42 3.83 -0.43 6.22
C GLU A 42 4.90 -0.24 5.16
N GLN A 43 4.51 -0.39 3.89
CA GLN A 43 5.38 -0.12 2.76
C GLN A 43 4.67 0.82 1.80
N ASP A 44 5.35 1.90 1.44
CA ASP A 44 4.85 2.82 0.43
C ASP A 44 5.24 2.34 -0.96
N TYR A 45 4.33 2.54 -1.91
CA TYR A 45 4.48 2.23 -3.31
C TYR A 45 4.06 3.42 -4.15
N GLN A 46 4.71 3.59 -5.30
CA GLN A 46 4.33 4.56 -6.31
C GLN A 46 4.14 3.86 -7.65
N CYS A 47 3.01 4.14 -8.29
CA CYS A 47 2.71 3.64 -9.62
C CYS A 47 3.51 4.41 -10.67
N GLN A 48 4.28 3.71 -11.50
CA GLN A 48 5.07 4.30 -12.58
C GLN A 48 4.18 4.82 -13.73
N THR A 49 2.95 4.31 -13.87
CA THR A 49 2.03 4.69 -14.95
C THR A 49 1.22 5.95 -14.65
N CYS A 50 0.73 6.10 -13.41
CA CYS A 50 -0.16 7.20 -13.03
C CYS A 50 0.35 8.06 -11.87
N ALA A 51 1.58 7.80 -11.38
CA ALA A 51 2.21 8.46 -10.24
C ALA A 51 1.42 8.38 -8.91
N ALA A 52 0.34 7.59 -8.86
CA ALA A 52 -0.44 7.38 -7.63
C ALA A 52 0.42 6.71 -6.56
N LYS A 53 0.26 7.16 -5.32
CA LYS A 53 0.96 6.61 -4.15
C LYS A 53 0.00 5.81 -3.29
N PHE A 54 0.50 4.67 -2.82
CA PHE A 54 -0.24 3.75 -1.96
C PHE A 54 0.61 3.37 -0.76
N THR A 55 -0.02 3.23 0.40
CA THR A 55 0.58 2.57 1.57
C THR A 55 -0.05 1.19 1.70
N GLN A 56 0.77 0.14 1.69
CA GLN A 56 0.34 -1.21 2.02
C GLN A 56 0.56 -1.45 3.51
N SER A 57 -0.50 -1.79 4.25
CA SER A 57 -0.40 -2.17 5.66
C SER A 57 -0.76 -3.64 5.85
N ASN A 58 0.02 -4.36 6.66
CA ASN A 58 -0.33 -5.71 7.10
C ASN A 58 -1.15 -5.72 8.41
N ASN A 59 -1.48 -4.54 8.94
CA ASN A 59 -2.32 -4.41 10.11
C ASN A 59 -3.76 -4.86 9.80
N LYS A 60 -4.29 -5.79 10.60
CA LYS A 60 -5.67 -6.29 10.43
C LYS A 60 -6.74 -5.24 10.74
N ASN A 61 -6.36 -4.18 11.44
CA ASN A 61 -7.25 -3.10 11.83
C ASN A 61 -7.18 -1.90 10.86
N ASP A 62 -6.31 -1.94 9.85
CA ASP A 62 -6.12 -0.87 8.88
C ASP A 62 -6.61 -1.27 7.48
N LEU A 63 -6.71 -0.30 6.57
CA LEU A 63 -6.94 -0.59 5.17
C LEU A 63 -5.68 -1.25 4.59
N ALA A 64 -5.88 -2.35 3.87
CA ALA A 64 -4.78 -3.08 3.26
C ALA A 64 -3.96 -2.21 2.29
N TRP A 65 -4.64 -1.34 1.54
CA TRP A 65 -4.07 -0.47 0.53
C TRP A 65 -4.70 0.91 0.63
N THR A 66 -3.96 1.87 1.18
CA THR A 66 -4.42 3.24 1.36
C THR A 66 -3.86 4.10 0.24
N LEU A 67 -4.73 4.55 -0.67
CA LEU A 67 -4.40 5.51 -1.72
C LEU A 67 -4.21 6.91 -1.10
N TRP A 68 -3.12 7.58 -1.44
CA TRP A 68 -2.88 8.95 -1.02
C TRP A 68 -3.78 9.88 -1.83
N GLN A 69 -4.73 10.56 -1.17
CA GLN A 69 -5.48 11.64 -1.79
C GLN A 69 -4.61 12.90 -1.74
N SER A 70 -4.15 13.36 -2.90
CA SER A 70 -3.51 14.65 -3.11
C SER A 70 -4.53 15.76 -3.21
#